data_AF-A0A7N2MQS9-F1
#
_entry.id   AF-A0A7N2MQS9-F1
#
_cell.length_a   1.000
_cell.length_b   1.000
_cell.length_c   1.000
_cell.angle_alpha   90.00
_cell.angle_beta   90.00
_cell.angle_gamma   90.00
#
_symmetry.space_group_name_H-M   'P 1'
#
loop_
_entity.id
_entity.type
_entity.pdbx_description
1 polymer ?
#
loop_
_entity_poly.entity_id
_entity_poly.type
_entity_poly.pdbx_seq_one_letter_code
_entity_poly.pdbx_strand_id
1 'polypeptide(L)'
;MVLTADWPQTLQIVREIPQRLINKTRPYDGHADYMIFEASNDHRVYEQFRKKELCVRIDLPSQTLIFTPTGAPCRFIGTLFPGDCPLYKSCEQEQNDQATADESATNETD
;
A
#
# COMPACT_ATOMS: atom_id res chain seq x y z
N MET A 1 14.26 15.96 -17.38
CA MET A 1 13.98 14.85 -16.45
C MET A 1 12.56 15.08 -15.93
N VAL A 2 11.59 14.32 -16.43
CA VAL A 2 10.20 14.41 -15.97
C VAL A 2 9.98 13.15 -15.15
N LEU A 3 9.53 13.31 -13.90
CA LEU A 3 9.39 12.21 -12.95
C LEU A 3 8.45 11.09 -13.47
N THR A 4 7.58 11.42 -14.41
CA THR A 4 6.57 10.55 -15.02
C THR A 4 6.90 10.13 -16.46
N ALA A 5 8.13 10.35 -16.96
CA ALA A 5 8.47 10.09 -18.36
C ALA A 5 8.29 8.61 -18.77
N ASP A 6 8.60 7.68 -17.86
CA ASP A 6 8.54 6.24 -18.09
C ASP A 6 7.23 5.61 -17.61
N TRP A 7 6.23 6.43 -17.28
CA TRP A 7 4.98 5.91 -16.72
C TRP A 7 4.10 5.32 -17.82
N PRO A 8 3.52 4.14 -17.60
CA PRO A 8 2.59 3.57 -18.56
C PRO A 8 1.32 4.43 -18.64
N GLN A 9 0.66 4.38 -19.79
CA GLN A 9 -0.63 5.06 -20.00
C GLN A 9 -1.71 4.58 -19.01
N THR A 10 -1.56 3.39 -18.44
CA THR A 10 -2.44 2.84 -17.41
C THR A 10 -1.62 2.39 -16.21
N LEU A 11 -1.87 3.03 -15.07
CA LEU A 11 -1.32 2.62 -13.79
C LEU A 11 -2.20 1.52 -13.20
N GLN A 12 -1.64 0.34 -13.01
CA GLN A 12 -2.37 -0.79 -12.42
C GLN A 12 -2.11 -0.88 -10.92
N ILE A 13 -3.19 -1.04 -10.16
CA ILE A 13 -3.09 -1.32 -8.73
C ILE A 13 -2.63 -2.77 -8.58
N VAL A 14 -1.39 -2.94 -8.16
CA VAL A 14 -0.78 -4.27 -7.96
C VAL A 14 -1.20 -4.85 -6.62
N ARG A 15 -1.33 -4.00 -5.58
CA ARG A 15 -1.72 -4.43 -4.24
C ARG A 15 -2.40 -3.34 -3.44
N GLU A 16 -3.39 -3.71 -2.64
CA GLU A 16 -3.98 -2.88 -1.60
C GLU A 16 -3.28 -3.15 -0.26
N ILE A 17 -2.91 -2.08 0.44
CA ILE A 17 -2.09 -2.13 1.65
C ILE A 17 -2.75 -1.26 2.72
N PRO A 18 -3.17 -1.82 3.87
CA PRO A 18 -3.67 -1.01 4.96
C PRO A 18 -2.65 0.03 5.45
N GLN A 19 -3.06 1.28 5.57
CA GLN A 19 -2.24 2.42 6.01
C GLN A 19 -1.62 2.18 7.39
N ARG A 20 -2.27 1.39 8.25
CA ARG A 20 -1.71 0.92 9.53
C ARG A 20 -0.37 0.19 9.38
N LEU A 21 -0.15 -0.53 8.28
CA LEU A 21 1.13 -1.19 8.00
C LEU A 21 2.16 -0.14 7.58
N ILE A 22 1.79 0.83 6.73
CA ILE A 22 2.69 1.91 6.31
C ILE A 22 3.17 2.73 7.51
N ASN A 23 2.26 3.15 8.40
CA ASN A 23 2.59 3.95 9.58
C ASN A 23 3.46 3.19 10.60
N LYS A 24 3.33 1.86 10.68
CA LYS A 24 4.16 1.01 11.55
C LYS A 24 5.52 0.72 10.96
N THR A 25 5.64 0.72 9.64
CA THR A 25 6.91 0.49 8.97
C THR A 25 7.78 1.73 9.19
N ARG A 26 9.09 1.54 9.48
CA ARG A 26 10.00 2.68 9.67
C ARG A 26 9.85 3.66 8.52
N PRO A 27 9.86 4.98 8.79
CA PRO A 27 9.86 5.98 7.72
C PRO A 27 11.04 5.68 6.80
N TYR A 28 10.77 5.68 5.51
CA TYR A 28 11.80 5.51 4.50
C TYR A 28 12.85 6.62 4.67
N ASP A 29 14.08 6.26 5.02
CA ASP A 29 15.20 7.22 5.19
C ASP A 29 15.81 7.65 3.83
N GLY A 30 15.31 7.10 2.73
CA GLY A 30 15.80 7.43 1.39
C GLY A 30 15.07 8.60 0.74
N HIS A 31 15.54 8.98 -0.45
CA HIS A 31 14.86 9.97 -1.28
C HIS A 31 13.55 9.40 -1.84
N ALA A 32 12.43 9.99 -1.45
CA ALA A 32 11.13 9.73 -2.05
C ALA A 32 10.55 11.03 -2.56
N ASP A 33 9.98 10.99 -3.75
CA ASP A 33 9.29 12.13 -4.33
C ASP A 33 7.81 12.07 -3.97
N TYR A 34 7.23 13.22 -3.63
CA TYR A 34 5.82 13.31 -3.26
C TYR A 34 5.04 14.01 -4.36
N MET A 35 3.93 13.41 -4.74
CA MET A 35 3.01 13.92 -5.75
C MET A 35 1.59 13.93 -5.22
N ILE A 36 0.79 14.87 -5.68
CA ILE A 36 -0.64 14.92 -5.37
C ILE A 36 -1.39 14.52 -6.61
N PHE A 37 -2.31 13.57 -6.43
CA PHE A 37 -3.20 13.11 -7.47
C PHE A 37 -4.62 13.51 -7.12
N GLU A 38 -5.28 14.04 -8.13
CA GLU A 38 -6.69 14.37 -8.06
C GLU A 38 -7.41 13.51 -9.10
N ALA A 39 -8.24 12.59 -8.63
CA ALA A 39 -9.08 11.79 -9.49
C ALA A 39 -10.16 12.70 -10.08
N SER A 40 -10.22 12.77 -11.41
CA SER A 40 -11.24 13.58 -12.10
C SER A 40 -12.66 13.04 -11.93
N ASN A 41 -12.81 11.79 -11.47
CA ASN A 41 -14.08 11.13 -11.22
C ASN A 41 -14.10 10.47 -9.85
N ASP A 42 -15.23 10.60 -9.15
CA ASP A 42 -15.48 9.95 -7.87
C ASP A 42 -15.90 8.49 -8.08
N HIS A 43 -14.88 7.61 -8.13
CA HIS A 43 -15.11 6.18 -8.19
C HIS A 43 -15.35 5.62 -6.78
N ARG A 44 -16.36 4.75 -6.60
CA ARG A 44 -16.68 4.13 -5.30
C ARG A 44 -15.48 3.42 -4.63
N VAL A 45 -14.51 2.98 -5.42
CA VAL A 45 -13.26 2.35 -4.95
C VAL A 45 -12.36 3.35 -4.22
N TYR A 46 -12.29 4.61 -4.67
CA TYR A 46 -11.54 5.67 -4.00
C TYR A 46 -12.10 5.97 -2.61
N GLU A 47 -13.43 5.98 -2.50
CA GLU A 47 -14.12 6.11 -1.21
C GLU A 47 -13.90 4.90 -0.30
N GLN A 48 -13.78 3.69 -0.85
CA GLN A 48 -13.43 2.50 -0.08
C GLN A 48 -11.99 2.57 0.45
N PHE A 49 -11.04 3.01 -0.37
CA PHE A 49 -9.65 3.22 0.07
C PHE A 49 -9.58 4.26 1.18
N ARG A 50 -10.32 5.37 1.06
CA ARG A 50 -10.41 6.36 2.13
C ARG A 50 -11.04 5.80 3.41
N LYS A 51 -12.19 5.12 3.30
CA LYS A 51 -12.93 4.60 4.48
C LYS A 51 -12.18 3.52 5.23
N LYS A 52 -11.43 2.69 4.52
CA LYS A 52 -10.65 1.58 5.11
C LYS A 52 -9.20 1.96 5.36
N GLU A 53 -8.82 3.21 5.09
CA GLU A 53 -7.43 3.69 5.14
C GLU A 53 -6.51 2.72 4.40
N LEU A 54 -6.87 2.37 3.16
CA LEU A 54 -6.07 1.49 2.31
C LEU A 54 -5.26 2.35 1.37
N CYS A 55 -3.95 2.18 1.43
CA CYS A 55 -3.02 2.64 0.43
C CYS A 55 -2.94 1.61 -0.70
N VAL A 56 -2.54 2.03 -1.91
CA VAL A 56 -2.36 1.11 -3.03
C VAL A 56 -0.98 1.23 -3.62
N ARG A 57 -0.37 0.07 -3.91
CA ARG A 57 0.93 -0.03 -4.54
C ARG A 57 0.77 -0.20 -6.04
N ILE A 58 1.51 0.60 -6.78
CA ILE A 58 1.61 0.56 -8.23
C ILE A 58 3.08 0.39 -8.57
N ASP A 59 3.38 -0.71 -9.25
CA ASP A 59 4.75 -1.01 -9.67
C ASP A 59 4.97 -0.34 -11.03
N LEU A 60 5.95 0.56 -11.10
CA LEU A 60 6.38 1.24 -12.33
C LEU A 60 7.66 0.56 -12.84
N PRO A 61 8.02 0.73 -14.13
CA PRO A 61 9.18 0.07 -14.70
C PRO A 61 10.51 0.35 -13.98
N SER A 62 10.68 1.57 -13.44
CA SER A 62 11.90 2.03 -12.78
C SER A 62 11.68 2.47 -11.32
N GLN A 63 10.44 2.44 -10.84
CA GLN A 63 10.01 3.09 -9.61
C GLN A 63 8.86 2.34 -8.95
N THR A 64 8.56 2.64 -7.70
CA THR A 64 7.34 2.15 -7.03
C THR A 64 6.53 3.33 -6.57
N LEU A 65 5.24 3.39 -6.92
CA LEU A 65 4.33 4.44 -6.51
C LEU A 65 3.37 3.91 -5.45
N ILE A 66 3.29 4.59 -4.32
CA ILE A 66 2.34 4.31 -3.25
C ILE A 66 1.30 5.41 -3.20
N PHE A 67 0.06 5.05 -3.45
CA PHE A 67 -1.08 5.91 -3.32
C PHE A 67 -1.65 5.84 -1.92
N THR A 68 -1.66 6.97 -1.23
CA THR A 68 -2.28 7.11 0.10
C THR A 68 -3.50 8.02 -0.02
N PRO A 69 -4.70 7.55 0.38
CA PRO A 69 -5.90 8.39 0.39
C PRO A 69 -5.72 9.55 1.38
N THR A 70 -6.23 10.71 1.02
CA THR A 70 -6.29 11.86 1.94
C THR A 70 -7.70 12.02 2.51
N GLY A 71 -7.86 12.90 3.52
CA GLY A 71 -9.17 13.26 4.03
C GLY A 71 -10.05 13.99 3.01
N ALA A 72 -9.49 14.46 1.90
CA ALA A 72 -10.24 15.10 0.82
C ALA A 72 -10.75 14.06 -0.19
N PRO A 73 -11.98 14.23 -0.72
CA PRO A 73 -12.53 13.34 -1.75
C PRO A 73 -11.67 13.43 -3.02
N CYS A 74 -11.52 12.29 -3.70
CA CYS A 74 -10.76 12.17 -4.94
C CYS A 74 -9.29 12.61 -4.86
N ARG A 75 -8.74 12.90 -3.67
CA ARG A 75 -7.37 13.40 -3.51
C ARG A 75 -6.50 12.36 -2.84
N PHE A 76 -5.37 12.07 -3.47
CA PHE A 76 -4.40 11.09 -3.03
C PHE A 76 -3.00 11.68 -3.00
N ILE A 77 -2.18 11.20 -2.08
CA ILE A 77 -0.74 11.46 -2.06
C ILE A 77 -0.08 10.24 -2.72
N GLY A 78 0.59 10.46 -3.84
CA GLY A 78 1.46 9.48 -4.46
C GLY A 78 2.88 9.66 -3.97
N THR A 79 3.38 8.71 -3.19
CA THR A 79 4.78 8.67 -2.78
C THR A 79 5.55 7.77 -3.73
N LEU A 80 6.52 8.34 -4.43
CA LEU A 80 7.31 7.66 -5.44
C LEU A 80 8.69 7.30 -4.90
N PHE A 81 9.02 6.02 -4.99
CA PHE A 81 10.29 5.48 -4.57
C PHE A 81 11.14 5.14 -5.79
N PRO A 82 12.40 5.59 -5.85
CA PRO A 82 13.32 5.19 -6.90
C PRO A 82 13.70 3.72 -6.70
N GLY A 83 13.32 2.85 -7.64
CA GLY A 83 13.61 1.40 -7.61
C GLY A 83 12.57 0.51 -6.91
N ASP A 84 13.02 -0.70 -6.55
CA ASP A 84 12.25 -1.74 -5.84
C ASP A 84 12.18 -1.39 -4.36
N CYS A 85 11.04 -0.86 -3.91
CA CYS A 85 10.89 -0.33 -2.57
C CYS A 85 10.96 -1.46 -1.52
N PRO A 86 12.03 -1.54 -0.69
CA PRO A 86 12.27 -2.68 0.19
C PRO A 86 11.27 -2.79 1.35
N LEU A 87 10.56 -1.70 1.64
CA LEU A 87 9.58 -1.61 2.74
C LEU A 87 8.42 -2.62 2.60
N TYR A 88 8.12 -3.08 1.38
CA TYR A 88 6.94 -3.92 1.13
C TYR A 88 7.22 -5.40 0.95
N LYS A 89 8.50 -5.82 0.93
CA LYS A 89 8.83 -7.25 0.99
C LYS A 89 8.41 -7.88 2.32
N SER A 90 8.35 -7.08 3.39
CA SER A 90 7.96 -7.55 4.73
C SER A 90 6.45 -7.65 4.95
N CYS A 91 5.61 -6.93 4.19
CA CYS A 91 4.15 -7.03 4.33
C CYS A 91 3.61 -8.40 3.89
N GLU A 92 4.39 -9.18 3.15
CA GLU A 92 4.06 -10.55 2.76
C GLU A 92 4.27 -11.56 3.90
N GLN A 93 5.10 -11.22 4.90
CA GLN A 93 5.39 -12.13 6.01
C GLN A 93 4.37 -12.02 7.15
N GLU A 94 3.79 -10.84 7.41
CA GLU A 94 2.82 -10.66 8.52
C GLU A 94 1.43 -11.26 8.26
N GLN A 95 1.18 -11.86 7.08
CA GLN A 95 -0.09 -12.54 6.79
C GLN A 95 -0.03 -14.06 6.98
N ASN A 96 1.12 -14.64 7.37
CA ASN A 96 1.27 -16.08 7.56
C ASN A 96 1.32 -16.55 9.03
N ASP A 97 1.31 -15.65 10.02
CA ASP A 97 1.41 -16.04 11.45
C ASP A 97 0.06 -16.10 12.19
N GLN A 98 -1.06 -16.21 11.49
CA GLN A 98 -2.36 -16.36 12.16
C GLN A 98 -3.31 -17.32 11.43
N ALA A 99 -2.81 -18.52 11.13
CA ALA A 99 -3.63 -19.69 10.83
C ALA A 99 -2.98 -20.97 11.36
N THR A 100 -2.93 -21.11 12.69
CA THR A 100 -2.98 -22.44 13.32
C THR A 100 -3.83 -22.29 14.57
N ALA A 101 -5.15 -22.37 14.34
CA ALA A 101 -6.10 -22.64 15.40
C ALA A 101 -5.97 -24.12 15.76
N ASP A 102 -5.76 -24.37 17.06
CA ASP A 102 -6.58 -25.30 17.83
C ASP A 102 -6.67 -26.74 17.28
N GLU A 103 -5.70 -27.58 17.65
CA GLU A 103 -5.94 -29.01 17.77
C GLU A 103 -5.17 -29.57 18.97
N SER A 104 -5.82 -29.56 20.14
CA SER A 104 -5.62 -30.57 21.17
C SER A 104 -6.73 -30.49 22.22
N ALA A 105 -7.89 -31.07 21.89
CA ALA A 105 -8.61 -31.88 22.87
C ALA A 105 -7.68 -33.07 23.19
N THR A 106 -7.55 -33.60 24.40
CA THR A 106 -8.57 -34.04 25.35
C THR A 106 -7.81 -34.48 26.64
N ASN A 107 -8.52 -34.59 27.77
CA ASN A 107 -8.27 -35.43 28.98
C ASN A 107 -6.87 -35.42 29.66
N GLU A 108 -6.75 -35.24 30.98
CA GLU A 108 -7.18 -36.16 32.02
C GLU A 108 -7.39 -35.45 33.38
N THR A 109 -8.39 -35.89 34.13
CA THR A 109 -8.64 -35.59 35.55
C THR A 109 -8.83 -36.94 36.24
N ASP A 110 -7.81 -37.40 36.96
CA ASP A 110 -7.88 -37.99 38.32
C ASP A 110 -6.44 -38.24 38.83
#